data_AF-A0A227GHL4-F1
#
_entry.id   AF-A0A227GHL4-F1
#
_cell.length_a   1.000
_cell.length_b   1.000
_cell.length_c   1.000
_cell.angle_alpha   90.00
_cell.angle_beta   90.00
_cell.angle_gamma   90.00
#
_symmetry.space_group_name_H-M   'P 1'
#
loop_
_entity.id
_entity.type
_entity.pdbx_description
1 polymer ?
#
loop_
_entity_poly.entity_id
_entity_poly.type
_entity_poly.pdbx_seq_one_letter_code
_entity_poly.pdbx_strand_id
1 'polypeptide(L)' 'MTDIVVFGEDFGGLPSSTQHIVQRLATNHRILWVNSIGLRQPKPTGKDIQRLVSKISRVIGNTGS' A
#
# COMPACT_ATOMS: atom_id res chain seq x y z
N MET A 1 15.51 -7.63 -22.82
CA MET A 1 15.20 -6.75 -21.67
C MET A 1 14.35 -7.55 -20.71
N THR A 2 14.80 -7.70 -19.47
CA THR A 2 14.03 -8.41 -18.43
C THR A 2 13.39 -7.38 -17.52
N ASP A 3 12.07 -7.42 -17.43
CA ASP A 3 11.30 -6.59 -16.50
C ASP A 3 11.38 -7.22 -15.10
N ILE A 4 11.59 -6.40 -14.08
CA ILE A 4 11.80 -6.84 -12.70
C ILE A 4 10.66 -6.32 -11.82
N VAL A 5 9.98 -7.21 -11.10
CA VAL A 5 8.98 -6.84 -10.10
C VAL A 5 9.60 -6.96 -8.72
N VAL A 6 9.60 -5.86 -7.96
CA VAL A 6 10.18 -5.79 -6.62
C VAL A 6 9.06 -5.60 -5.60
N PHE A 7 8.93 -6.53 -4.66
CA PHE A 7 8.03 -6.41 -3.52
C PHE A 7 8.83 -5.90 -2.32
N GLY A 8 8.50 -4.71 -1.82
CA GLY A 8 9.29 -4.07 -0.77
C GLY A 8 8.49 -3.03 0.00
N GLU A 9 9.09 -2.48 1.05
CA GLU A 9 8.48 -1.42 1.84
C GLU A 9 8.30 -0.13 1.02
N ASP A 10 7.75 0.92 1.63
CA ASP A 10 7.50 2.17 0.92
C ASP A 10 8.76 2.71 0.23
N PHE A 11 8.68 2.91 -1.09
CA PHE A 11 9.82 3.33 -1.90
C PHE A 11 10.28 4.73 -1.49
N GLY A 12 11.52 4.85 -1.03
CA GLY A 12 12.10 6.12 -0.58
C GLY A 12 11.77 6.52 0.87
N GLY A 13 11.01 5.70 1.62
CA GLY A 13 10.71 5.99 3.04
C GLY A 13 11.90 5.78 3.98
N LEU A 14 12.70 4.73 3.74
CA LEU A 14 13.92 4.39 4.47
C LEU A 14 14.97 3.85 3.49
N PRO A 15 16.21 4.37 3.47
CA PRO A 15 17.25 3.88 2.57
C PRO A 15 17.69 2.48 2.98
N SER A 16 17.12 1.46 2.34
CA SER A 16 17.45 0.05 2.57
C SER A 16 18.43 -0.47 1.52
N SER A 17 19.18 -1.53 1.85
CA SER A 17 20.10 -2.19 0.92
C SER A 17 19.40 -2.64 -0.37
N THR A 18 18.12 -3.05 -0.27
CA THR A 18 17.29 -3.42 -1.43
C THR A 18 17.01 -2.22 -2.34
N GLN A 19 16.67 -1.06 -1.78
CA GLN A 19 16.46 0.15 -2.57
C GLN A 19 17.74 0.57 -3.32
N HIS A 20 18.89 0.48 -2.67
CA HIS A 20 20.18 0.80 -3.29
C HIS A 20 20.50 -0.10 -4.50
N ILE A 21 20.24 -1.41 -4.38
CA ILE A 21 20.43 -2.37 -5.48
C ILE A 21 19.43 -2.09 -6.60
N VAL A 22 18.15 -1.91 -6.26
CA VAL A 22 17.07 -1.71 -7.23
C VAL A 22 17.23 -0.40 -8.00
N GLN A 23 17.69 0.68 -7.36
CA GLN A 23 18.00 1.93 -8.04
C GLN A 23 19.10 1.76 -9.09
N ARG A 24 20.14 0.97 -8.79
CA ARG A 24 21.19 0.66 -9.77
C ARG A 24 20.67 -0.19 -10.92
N LEU A 25 19.81 -1.18 -10.63
CA LEU A 25 19.20 -2.03 -11.66
C LEU A 25 18.20 -1.26 -12.54
N ALA A 26 17.52 -0.26 -12.01
CA ALA A 26 16.56 0.58 -12.74
C ALA A 26 17.18 1.37 -13.90
N THR A 27 18.51 1.53 -13.92
CA THR A 27 19.22 2.18 -15.03
C THR A 27 19.19 1.36 -16.33
N ASN A 28 19.08 0.03 -16.22
CA ASN A 28 19.16 -0.89 -17.36
C ASN A 28 17.91 -1.76 -17.51
N HIS A 29 17.04 -1.80 -16.51
CA HIS A 29 15.84 -2.64 -16.46
C HIS A 29 14.61 -1.82 -16.13
N ARG A 30 13.46 -2.18 -16.72
CA ARG A 30 12.18 -1.65 -16.25
C ARG A 30 11.83 -2.34 -14.94
N ILE A 31 11.56 -1.54 -13.91
CA ILE A 31 11.25 -2.02 -12.58
C ILE A 31 9.84 -1.60 -12.19
N LEU A 32 9.03 -2.58 -11.81
CA LEU A 32 7.75 -2.36 -11.15
C LEU A 32 7.96 -2.53 -9.64
N TRP A 33 7.95 -1.43 -8.91
CA TRP A 33 7.97 -1.47 -7.45
C TRP A 33 6.55 -1.67 -6.92
N VAL A 34 6.34 -2.74 -6.19
CA VAL A 34 5.09 -3.03 -5.50
C VAL A 34 5.33 -2.83 -4.02
N ASN A 35 4.77 -1.73 -3.50
CA ASN A 35 4.74 -1.50 -2.06
C ASN A 35 4.01 -2.67 -1.40
N SER A 36 4.74 -3.38 -0.54
CA SER A 36 4.18 -4.37 0.36
C SER A 36 3.28 -3.61 1.31
N ILE A 37 1.97 -3.76 1.12
CA ILE A 37 1.00 -3.47 2.18
C ILE A 37 1.32 -4.51 3.24
N GLY A 38 2.16 -4.14 4.20
CA GLY A 38 2.46 -4.98 5.35
C GLY A 38 1.11 -5.46 5.89
N LEU A 39 0.97 -6.78 6.02
CA LEU A 39 -0.16 -7.38 6.71
C LEU A 39 -0.05 -7.03 8.20
N ARG A 40 -0.15 -5.75 8.57
CA ARG A 40 -0.80 -5.39 9.82
C ARG A 40 -2.24 -5.78 9.60
N GLN A 41 -2.54 -7.04 9.94
CA GLN A 41 -3.88 -7.57 10.03
C GLN A 41 -4.79 -6.43 10.52
N PRO A 42 -5.86 -6.06 9.79
CA PRO A 42 -6.82 -5.10 10.31
C PRO A 42 -7.29 -5.69 11.63
N LYS A 43 -6.76 -5.17 12.75
CA LYS A 43 -7.24 -5.60 14.06
C LYS A 43 -8.70 -5.15 14.05
N PRO A 44 -9.69 -6.03 14.29
CA PRO A 44 -11.05 -5.61 14.57
C PRO A 44 -11.09 -4.96 15.96
N THR A 45 -10.26 -3.93 16.18
CA THR A 45 -10.46 -2.97 17.26
C THR A 45 -11.76 -2.29 16.92
N GLY A 46 -12.81 -2.53 17.71
CA GLY A 46 -14.21 -2.15 17.40
C GLY A 46 -14.41 -0.70 16.94
N LYS A 47 -13.45 0.19 17.22
CA LYS A 47 -13.37 1.56 16.75
C LYS A 47 -13.28 1.71 15.22
N ASP A 48 -12.63 0.79 14.51
CA ASP A 48 -12.49 0.85 13.04
C ASP A 48 -13.75 0.31 12.33
N ILE A 49 -14.39 -0.73 12.89
CA ILE A 49 -15.70 -1.21 12.42
C ILE A 49 -16.76 -0.12 12.64
N GLN A 50 -16.73 0.58 13.78
CA GLN A 50 -17.65 1.69 14.04
C GLN A 50 -17.49 2.84 13.04
N ARG A 51 -16.25 3.12 12.58
CA ARG A 51 -15.99 4.12 11.53
C ARG A 51 -16.46 3.68 10.14
N LEU A 52 -16.33 2.39 9.82
CA LEU A 52 -16.86 1.85 8.57
C LEU A 52 -18.40 1.91 8.53
N VAL A 53 -19.05 1.49 9.61
CA VAL A 53 -20.52 1.51 9.75
C VAL A 53 -21.07 2.94 9.68
N SER A 54 -20.44 3.89 10.38
CA SER A 54 -20.87 5.30 10.36
C SER A 54 -20.68 5.97 9.00
N LYS A 55 -19.67 5.57 8.20
CA LYS A 55 -19.56 6.04 6.81
C LYS A 55 -20.67 5.48 5.95
N ILE A 56 -20.96 4.18 6.05
CA ILE A 56 -21.99 3.53 5.25
C ILE A 56 -23.38 4.05 5.60
N SER A 57 -23.69 4.21 6.90
CA SER A 57 -24.99 4.76 7.33
C SER A 57 -25.21 6.19 6.84
N ARG A 58 -24.15 7.00 6.76
CA ARG A 58 -24.23 8.38 6.26
C ARG A 58 -24.41 8.44 4.74
N VAL A 59 -23.79 7.54 4.00
CA VAL A 59 -23.99 7.43 2.53
C VAL A 59 -25.41 6.95 2.21
N ILE A 60 -25.92 5.96 2.95
CA ILE A 60 -27.27 5.42 2.75
C ILE A 60 -28.34 6.45 3.17
N GLY A 61 -28.15 7.16 4.28
CA GLY A 61 -29.10 8.19 4.74
C GLY A 61 -29.14 9.44 3.87
N ASN A 62 -28.05 9.77 3.15
CA ASN A 62 -27.97 10.97 2.31
C ASN A 62 -28.34 10.74 0.84
N THR A 63 -28.79 9.52 0.48
CA THR A 63 -29.34 9.19 -0.86
C THR A 63 -30.88 9.21 -0.85
N GLY A 64 -31.49 9.67 0.25
CA GLY A 64 -32.95 9.74 0.41
C GLY A 64 -33.41 11.06 1.03
N SER A 65 -33.14 12.18 0.37
CA SER A 65 -33.90 13.45 0.46
C SER A 65 -33.58 14.32 -0.74
#